data_AF-A0A5K1HL00-F1
#
_entry.id   AF-A0A5K1HL00-F1
#
_cell.length_a   1.000
_cell.length_b   1.000
_cell.length_c   1.000
_cell.angle_alpha   90.00
_cell.angle_beta   90.00
_cell.angle_gamma   90.00
#
_symmetry.space_group_name_H-M   'P 1'
#
loop_
_entity.id
_entity.type
_entity.pdbx_description
1 polymer ?
#
loop_
_entity_poly.entity_id
_entity_poly.type
_entity_poly.pdbx_seq_one_letter_code
_entity_poly.pdbx_strand_id
1 'polypeptide(L)'
;NYHSAHITIGTPEKVDFLSRQNLEYLRKIRLLLVDEVHMLNFEERGATLEAIVSRIMSLNNSVRIVAVSATIPNITEVGEWLKVPKPCVCVFGEEYRPVKINKVVLGFKSTGNPFTFERALNFKLI
;
A
#
# COMPACT_ATOMS: atom_id res chain seq x y z
N ASN A 1 19.95 -12.14 13.38
CA ASN A 1 19.57 -13.58 13.33
C ASN A 1 18.05 -13.65 13.11
N TYR A 2 17.57 -13.56 11.86
CA TYR A 2 16.12 -13.54 11.56
C TYR A 2 15.51 -14.95 11.51
N HIS A 3 16.35 -16.00 11.55
CA HIS A 3 15.92 -17.39 11.48
C HIS A 3 15.14 -17.88 12.71
N SER A 4 15.19 -17.17 13.83
CA SER A 4 14.46 -17.51 15.06
C SER A 4 13.20 -16.67 15.26
N ALA A 5 12.90 -15.73 14.37
CA ALA A 5 11.75 -14.85 14.50
C ALA A 5 10.49 -15.54 13.93
N HIS A 6 9.40 -15.49 14.67
CA HIS A 6 8.08 -15.96 14.20
C HIS A 6 7.36 -14.90 13.34
N ILE A 7 7.70 -13.62 13.57
CA ILE A 7 7.12 -12.47 12.88
C ILE A 7 8.27 -11.59 12.39
N THR A 8 8.22 -11.21 11.12
CA THR A 8 9.19 -10.32 10.49
C THR A 8 8.44 -9.13 9.91
N ILE A 9 8.88 -7.92 10.28
CA ILE A 9 8.32 -6.66 9.80
C ILE A 9 9.44 -5.92 9.08
N GLY A 10 9.15 -5.37 7.90
CA GLY A 10 10.13 -4.63 7.12
C GLY A 10 9.49 -3.96 5.92
N THR A 11 10.24 -3.03 5.33
CA THR A 11 9.85 -2.39 4.07
C THR A 11 10.01 -3.37 2.90
N PRO A 12 9.34 -3.15 1.76
CA PRO A 12 9.52 -3.96 0.56
C PRO A 12 11.00 -4.13 0.20
N GLU A 13 11.78 -3.06 0.20
CA GLU A 13 13.21 -3.08 -0.18
C GLU A 13 14.03 -4.02 0.71
N LYS A 14 13.74 -4.03 2.03
CA LYS A 14 14.45 -4.91 2.97
C LYS A 14 14.08 -6.38 2.74
N VAL A 15 12.81 -6.65 2.45
CA VAL A 15 12.33 -8.01 2.14
C VAL A 15 12.86 -8.49 0.78
N ASP A 16 12.92 -7.62 -0.23
CA ASP A 16 13.51 -7.96 -1.53
C ASP A 16 14.98 -8.34 -1.36
N PHE A 17 15.76 -7.53 -0.64
CA PHE A 17 17.16 -7.85 -0.34
C PHE A 17 17.30 -9.21 0.35
N LEU A 18 16.51 -9.49 1.39
CA LEU A 18 16.54 -10.76 2.12
C LEU A 18 16.15 -11.94 1.22
N SER A 19 15.14 -11.77 0.37
CA SER A 19 14.68 -12.82 -0.54
C SER A 19 15.74 -13.25 -1.56
N ARG A 20 16.59 -12.31 -2.00
CA ARG A 20 17.71 -12.60 -2.92
C ARG A 20 18.85 -13.37 -2.26
N GLN A 21 19.02 -13.20 -0.94
CA GLN A 21 20.06 -13.88 -0.16
C GLN A 21 19.63 -15.28 0.29
N ASN A 22 18.34 -15.49 0.59
CA ASN A 22 17.84 -16.76 1.10
C ASN A 22 16.39 -17.05 0.66
N LEU A 23 16.23 -17.76 -0.45
CA LEU A 23 14.92 -18.16 -0.97
C LEU A 23 14.19 -19.16 -0.06
N GLU A 24 14.92 -20.00 0.67
CA GLU A 24 14.35 -20.98 1.61
C GLU A 24 13.63 -20.30 2.78
N TYR A 25 14.03 -19.08 3.14
CA TYR A 25 13.31 -18.28 4.12
C TYR A 25 11.89 -17.94 3.62
N LEU A 26 11.73 -17.58 2.35
CA LEU A 26 10.41 -17.26 1.79
C LEU A 26 9.48 -18.48 1.74
N ARG A 27 10.03 -19.69 1.49
CA ARG A 27 9.25 -20.94 1.47
C ARG A 27 8.60 -21.25 2.82
N LYS A 28 9.18 -20.78 3.92
CA LYS A 28 8.67 -21.00 5.29
C LYS A 28 7.54 -20.04 5.67
N ILE A 29 7.31 -18.98 4.89
CA ILE A 29 6.28 -17.98 5.17
C ILE A 29 4.91 -18.61 4.90
N ARG A 30 4.08 -18.70 5.95
CA ARG A 30 2.69 -19.16 5.85
C ARG A 30 1.68 -18.03 5.70
N LEU A 31 2.06 -16.82 6.10
CA LEU A 31 1.22 -15.64 6.02
C LEU A 31 2.04 -14.45 5.53
N LEU A 32 1.53 -13.77 4.51
CA LEU A 32 2.06 -12.50 4.01
C LEU A 32 1.01 -11.42 4.25
N LEU A 33 1.34 -10.44 5.09
CA LEU A 33 0.56 -9.22 5.26
C LEU A 33 1.22 -8.13 4.43
N VAL A 34 0.48 -7.59 3.47
CA VAL A 34 0.90 -6.44 2.68
C VAL A 34 0.07 -5.25 3.10
N ASP A 35 0.73 -4.30 3.74
CA ASP A 35 0.12 -3.01 4.07
C ASP A 35 0.32 -2.03 2.91
N GLU A 36 -0.59 -1.09 2.78
CA GLU A 36 -0.58 -0.05 1.74
C GLU A 36 -0.43 -0.58 0.31
N VAL A 37 -1.24 -1.56 -0.10
CA VAL A 37 -1.20 -2.13 -1.46
C VAL A 37 -1.44 -1.09 -2.56
N HIS A 38 -2.09 0.04 -2.24
CA HIS A 38 -2.19 1.19 -3.15
C HIS A 38 -0.83 1.71 -3.64
N MET A 39 0.27 1.35 -2.95
CA MET A 39 1.62 1.68 -3.35
C MET A 39 2.04 1.05 -4.69
N LEU A 40 1.32 0.02 -5.17
CA LEU A 40 1.52 -0.57 -6.50
C LEU A 40 1.38 0.47 -7.63
N ASN A 41 0.63 1.55 -7.41
CA ASN A 41 0.46 2.60 -8.41
C ASN A 41 1.63 3.61 -8.46
N PHE A 42 2.64 3.50 -7.60
CA PHE A 42 3.82 4.36 -7.63
C PHE A 42 4.99 3.68 -8.35
N GLU A 43 5.66 4.40 -9.27
CA GLU A 43 6.68 3.84 -10.16
C GLU A 43 7.84 3.13 -9.45
N GLU A 44 8.50 3.77 -8.46
CA GLU A 44 9.68 3.15 -7.82
C GLU A 44 9.32 2.06 -6.80
N ARG A 45 8.30 2.30 -5.98
CA ARG A 45 7.97 1.40 -4.85
C ARG A 45 7.04 0.26 -5.25
N GLY A 46 6.18 0.48 -6.24
CA GLY A 46 5.22 -0.50 -6.73
C GLY A 46 5.91 -1.72 -7.34
N ALA A 47 6.91 -1.50 -8.21
CA ALA A 47 7.65 -2.59 -8.85
C ALA A 47 8.37 -3.50 -7.83
N THR A 48 8.93 -2.94 -6.76
CA THR A 48 9.58 -3.71 -5.70
C THR A 48 8.57 -4.57 -4.94
N LEU A 49 7.41 -4.00 -4.58
CA LEU A 49 6.35 -4.72 -3.90
C LEU A 49 5.78 -5.85 -4.78
N GLU A 50 5.49 -5.55 -6.04
CA GLU A 50 4.98 -6.51 -7.02
C GLU A 50 5.93 -7.70 -7.20
N ALA A 51 7.24 -7.42 -7.32
CA ALA A 51 8.25 -8.45 -7.48
C ALA A 51 8.33 -9.39 -6.27
N ILE A 52 8.23 -8.86 -5.05
CA ILE A 52 8.27 -9.66 -3.82
C ILE A 52 7.03 -10.54 -3.69
N VAL A 53 5.84 -9.95 -3.88
CA VAL A 53 4.57 -10.67 -3.76
C VAL A 53 4.52 -11.80 -4.79
N SER A 54 4.85 -11.50 -6.05
CA SER A 54 4.89 -12.49 -7.13
C SER A 54 5.89 -13.62 -6.84
N ARG A 55 7.07 -13.28 -6.30
CA ARG A 55 8.09 -14.27 -5.92
C ARG A 55 7.61 -15.19 -4.79
N ILE A 56 6.99 -14.64 -3.76
CA ILE A 56 6.45 -15.44 -2.64
C ILE A 56 5.33 -16.35 -3.13
N MET A 57 4.41 -15.83 -3.94
CA MET A 57 3.30 -16.61 -4.52
C MET A 57 3.81 -17.75 -5.42
N SER A 58 4.88 -17.52 -6.18
CA SER A 58 5.49 -18.54 -7.05
C SER A 58 6.21 -19.64 -6.25
N LEU A 59 6.85 -19.29 -5.13
CA LEU A 59 7.60 -20.24 -4.29
C LEU A 59 6.70 -21.04 -3.33
N ASN A 60 5.58 -20.46 -2.89
CA ASN A 60 4.66 -21.07 -1.95
C ASN A 60 3.19 -20.80 -2.32
N ASN A 61 2.58 -21.77 -3.02
CA ASN A 61 1.17 -21.70 -3.42
C ASN A 61 0.17 -21.79 -2.25
N SER A 62 0.63 -22.11 -1.03
CA SER A 62 -0.21 -22.25 0.17
C SER A 62 -0.13 -21.05 1.12
N VAL A 63 0.58 -19.98 0.74
CA VAL A 63 0.69 -18.78 1.57
C VAL A 63 -0.66 -18.07 1.69
N ARG A 64 -1.05 -17.72 2.92
CA ARG A 64 -2.21 -16.86 3.15
C ARG A 64 -1.80 -15.40 2.93
N ILE A 65 -2.48 -14.71 2.03
CA ILE A 65 -2.24 -13.28 1.78
C ILE A 65 -3.34 -12.46 2.46
N VAL A 66 -2.92 -11.41 3.18
CA VAL A 66 -3.80 -10.38 3.71
C VAL A 66 -3.28 -9.04 3.18
N ALA A 67 -4.09 -8.39 2.35
CA ALA A 67 -3.76 -7.12 1.71
C ALA A 67 -4.61 -6.01 2.33
N VAL A 68 -3.97 -4.94 2.80
CA VAL A 68 -4.61 -3.75 3.35
C VAL A 68 -4.22 -2.56 2.49
N SER A 69 -5.17 -1.66 2.22
CA SER A 69 -4.96 -0.54 1.32
C SER A 69 -5.92 0.60 1.63
N ALA A 70 -5.50 1.83 1.34
CA ALA A 70 -6.43 2.92 1.05
C ALA A 70 -7.35 2.56 -0.14
N THR A 71 -8.45 3.29 -0.29
CA THR A 71 -9.41 3.09 -1.39
C THR A 71 -8.72 3.31 -2.73
N ILE A 72 -8.62 2.25 -3.54
CA ILE A 72 -8.07 2.28 -4.90
C ILE A 72 -9.16 1.93 -5.92
N PRO A 73 -9.14 2.55 -7.12
CA PRO A 73 -10.15 2.30 -8.14
C PRO A 73 -10.05 0.88 -8.74
N ASN A 74 -8.86 0.29 -8.77
CA ASN A 74 -8.55 -1.00 -9.40
C ASN A 74 -8.50 -2.18 -8.41
N ILE A 75 -9.25 -2.12 -7.30
CA ILE A 75 -9.24 -3.16 -6.26
C ILE A 75 -9.58 -4.57 -6.77
N THR A 76 -10.45 -4.67 -7.78
CA THR A 76 -10.84 -5.94 -8.40
C THR A 76 -9.65 -6.60 -9.11
N GLU A 77 -8.89 -5.83 -9.89
CA GLU A 77 -7.70 -6.30 -10.61
C GLU A 77 -6.61 -6.75 -9.63
N VAL A 78 -6.40 -5.97 -8.55
CA VAL A 78 -5.47 -6.34 -7.48
C VAL A 78 -5.91 -7.64 -6.79
N GLY A 79 -7.21 -7.79 -6.51
CA GLY A 79 -7.77 -9.01 -5.93
C GLY A 79 -7.57 -10.23 -6.84
N GLU A 80 -7.77 -10.08 -8.15
CA GLU A 80 -7.54 -11.13 -9.14
C GLU A 80 -6.06 -11.52 -9.23
N TRP A 81 -5.16 -10.54 -9.27
CA TRP A 81 -3.72 -10.76 -9.26
C TRP A 81 -3.25 -11.54 -8.01
N LEU A 82 -3.76 -11.15 -6.84
CA LEU A 82 -3.49 -11.83 -5.56
C LEU A 82 -4.22 -13.17 -5.40
N LYS A 83 -5.03 -13.58 -6.40
CA LYS A 83 -5.86 -14.80 -6.38
C LYS A 83 -6.84 -14.83 -5.19
N VAL A 84 -7.31 -13.67 -4.77
CA VAL A 84 -8.27 -13.53 -3.67
C VAL A 84 -9.66 -13.91 -4.18
N PRO A 85 -10.40 -14.80 -3.49
CA PRO A 85 -11.79 -15.07 -3.85
C PRO A 85 -12.60 -13.77 -3.83
N LYS A 86 -13.47 -13.57 -4.83
CA LYS A 86 -14.35 -12.39 -4.92
C LYS A 86 -15.04 -11.99 -3.60
N PRO A 87 -15.62 -12.91 -2.79
CA PRO A 87 -16.24 -12.52 -1.52
C PRO A 87 -15.27 -12.00 -0.45
N CYS A 88 -13.96 -12.18 -0.63
CA CYS A 88 -12.91 -11.69 0.27
C CYS A 88 -12.36 -10.32 -0.17
N VAL A 89 -12.79 -9.78 -1.31
CA VAL A 89 -12.43 -8.43 -1.76
C VAL A 89 -13.43 -7.45 -1.16
N CYS A 90 -13.00 -6.71 -0.14
CA CYS A 90 -13.85 -5.77 0.59
C CYS A 90 -13.44 -4.32 0.29
N VAL A 91 -14.43 -3.45 0.10
CA VAL A 91 -14.23 -2.01 -0.04
C VAL A 91 -15.02 -1.32 1.05
N PHE A 92 -14.35 -0.42 1.78
CA PHE A 92 -14.93 0.34 2.87
C PHE A 92 -14.84 1.82 2.53
N GLY A 93 -15.99 2.51 2.46
CA GLY A 93 -16.04 3.95 2.24
C GLY A 93 -15.74 4.76 3.51
N GLU A 94 -15.83 6.08 3.37
CA GLU A 94 -15.61 7.04 4.47
C GLU A 94 -16.59 6.83 5.64
N GLU A 95 -17.76 6.24 5.39
CA GLU A 95 -18.77 5.89 6.39
C GLU A 95 -18.29 4.86 7.41
N TYR A 96 -17.27 4.05 7.08
CA TYR A 96 -16.68 3.07 7.99
C TYR A 96 -15.57 3.66 8.87
N ARG A 97 -15.17 4.93 8.66
CA ARG A 97 -14.14 5.55 9.50
C ARG A 97 -14.68 5.72 10.93
N PRO A 98 -13.91 5.30 11.96
CA PRO A 98 -14.33 5.48 13.36
C PRO A 98 -14.44 6.95 13.74
N VAL A 99 -13.67 7.82 13.08
CA VAL A 99 -13.72 9.28 13.24
C VAL A 99 -14.07 9.90 11.89
N LYS A 100 -15.19 10.63 11.83
CA LYS A 100 -15.63 11.33 10.62
C LYS A 100 -14.66 12.46 10.29
N ILE A 101 -14.30 12.57 9.02
CA ILE A 101 -13.43 13.63 8.49
C ILE A 101 -14.27 14.61 7.68
N ASN A 102 -14.33 15.86 8.13
CA ASN A 102 -14.93 16.95 7.36
C ASN A 102 -13.87 17.53 6.41
N LYS A 103 -14.12 17.50 5.11
CA LYS A 103 -13.24 18.07 4.09
C LYS A 103 -13.83 19.38 3.58
N VAL A 104 -13.09 20.47 3.70
CA VAL A 104 -13.45 21.79 3.16
C VAL A 104 -12.43 22.17 2.10
N VAL A 105 -12.89 22.42 0.88
CA VAL A 105 -12.03 22.85 -0.23
C VAL A 105 -12.33 24.33 -0.51
N LEU A 106 -11.34 25.20 -0.25
CA LEU A 106 -11.45 26.64 -0.49
C LEU A 106 -10.75 26.99 -1.80
N GLY A 107 -11.52 27.33 -2.82
CA GLY A 107 -11.00 27.78 -4.11
C GLY A 107 -10.66 29.27 -4.09
N PHE A 108 -9.44 29.63 -4.47
CA PHE A 108 -9.00 31.03 -4.58
C PHE A 108 -8.60 31.34 -6.02
N LYS A 109 -9.01 32.50 -6.54
CA LYS A 109 -8.56 32.98 -7.86
C LYS A 109 -7.10 33.42 -7.75
N SER A 110 -6.21 32.81 -8.54
CA SER A 110 -4.82 33.25 -8.62
C SER A 110 -4.76 34.59 -9.35
N THR A 111 -4.31 35.63 -8.65
CA THR A 111 -4.09 36.96 -9.24
C THR A 111 -2.61 37.10 -9.59
N GLY A 112 -2.26 36.63 -10.79
CA GLY A 112 -0.95 36.86 -11.41
C GLY A 112 0.22 36.25 -10.65
N ASN A 113 0.87 37.06 -9.81
CA ASN A 113 2.14 36.70 -9.17
C ASN A 113 1.95 35.60 -8.08
N PRO A 114 2.60 34.42 -8.22
CA PRO A 114 2.53 33.34 -7.24
C PRO A 114 2.93 33.76 -5.81
N PHE A 115 3.96 34.61 -5.66
CA PHE A 115 4.43 35.08 -4.35
C PHE A 115 3.37 35.94 -3.64
N THR A 116 2.68 36.80 -4.39
CA THR A 116 1.60 37.65 -3.84
C THR A 116 0.38 36.79 -3.48
N PHE A 117 0.08 35.79 -4.31
CA PHE A 117 -1.01 34.85 -4.07
C PHE A 117 -0.76 34.00 -2.81
N GLU A 118 0.43 33.42 -2.65
CA GLU A 118 0.82 32.66 -1.45
C GLU A 118 0.74 33.51 -0.18
N ARG A 119 1.22 34.76 -0.23
CA ARG A 119 1.10 35.69 0.90
C ARG A 119 -0.36 35.98 1.26
N ALA A 120 -1.25 36.10 0.28
CA ALA A 120 -2.68 36.32 0.51
C ALA A 120 -3.41 35.09 1.08
N LEU A 121 -2.96 33.88 0.73
CA LEU A 121 -3.53 32.63 1.27
C LEU A 121 -3.25 32.47 2.76
N ASN A 122 -2.03 32.81 3.22
CA ASN A 122 -1.65 32.69 4.63
C ASN A 122 -2.58 33.47 5.58
N PHE A 123 -3.15 34.60 5.14
CA PHE A 123 -4.11 35.37 5.96
C PHE A 123 -5.53 34.79 5.97
N LYS A 124 -5.89 33.94 5.01
CA LYS A 124 -7.27 33.42 4.85
C LYS A 124 -7.45 32.00 5.40
N LEU A 125 -6.36 31.36 5.83
CA LEU A 125 -6.34 29.98 6.34
C LEU A 125 -6.21 29.92 7.87
N ILE A 126 -6.36 31.05 8.58
CA ILE A 126 -6.37 31.15 10.05
C ILE A 126 -7.81 31.36 10.52
#